data_AF-T0GPL7-F1
#
_entry.id   AF-T0GPL7-F1
#
_cell.length_a   1.000
_cell.length_b   1.000
_cell.length_c   1.000
_cell.angle_alpha   90.00
_cell.angle_beta   90.00
_cell.angle_gamma   90.00
#
_symmetry.space_group_name_H-M   'P 1'
#
loop_
_entity.id
_entity.type
_entity.pdbx_description
1 polymer ?
#
loop_
_entity_poly.entity_id
_entity_poly.type
_entity_poly.pdbx_seq_one_letter_code
_entity_poly.pdbx_strand_id
1 'polypeptide(L)'
;MKKIFAQISRYLLFFIPLHSLLLLTATFSEELYNLQYHPTDSLDWVILIYLVPAIAAAFLNQLIPSTYFDTTKHRIITTVYLSIGVMILFWSQSHWGYYLSRPSIPNSIKEVKQLESELSLEPNIFPACNLKSKDRDWQLTSSKRFDYDATQDRIEYFLDDIFIHLSKNQDETNWRKALNKTSFRLNISKGIKIHDFIQKNYTFDQRKAEYNRVCFFNAVDIFEFIDFDGNKIYYVGYSTHQLSNDHYAYYEFIIYESENGYQIKQSNRFFYDVAGVEGLEFPYFMLLFNILYVSFSVSIIKLTQFKPKKVG
;
A
#
# COMPACT_ATOMS: atom_id res chain seq x y z
N MET A 1 -34.23 14.88 -2.71
CA MET A 1 -33.57 13.75 -2.04
C MET A 1 -34.01 12.36 -2.53
N LYS A 2 -35.30 11.99 -2.53
CA LYS A 2 -35.74 10.63 -2.96
C LYS A 2 -35.24 10.20 -4.35
N LYS A 3 -35.40 11.05 -5.36
CA LYS A 3 -34.93 10.80 -6.74
C LYS A 3 -33.41 10.58 -6.83
N ILE A 4 -32.63 11.30 -6.03
CA ILE A 4 -31.15 11.19 -5.99
C ILE A 4 -30.76 9.84 -5.40
N PHE A 5 -31.36 9.43 -4.28
CA PHE A 5 -31.09 8.11 -3.71
C PHE A 5 -31.45 6.98 -4.67
N ALA A 6 -32.59 7.07 -5.36
CA ALA A 6 -32.97 6.06 -6.35
C ALA A 6 -31.93 5.95 -7.48
N GLN A 7 -31.36 7.07 -7.93
CA GLN A 7 -30.28 7.09 -8.91
C GLN A 7 -28.97 6.48 -8.37
N ILE A 8 -28.59 6.82 -7.14
CA ILE A 8 -27.40 6.25 -6.47
C ILE A 8 -27.56 4.74 -6.30
N SER A 9 -28.69 4.27 -5.78
CA SER A 9 -28.94 2.84 -5.57
C SER A 9 -28.88 2.06 -6.88
N ARG A 10 -29.48 2.62 -7.94
CA ARG A 10 -29.46 2.01 -9.26
C ARG A 10 -28.04 1.97 -9.84
N TYR A 11 -27.27 3.04 -9.68
CA TYR A 11 -25.87 3.08 -10.11
C TYR A 11 -25.04 2.02 -9.37
N LEU A 12 -25.17 1.95 -8.04
CA LEU A 12 -24.44 0.98 -7.21
C LEU A 12 -24.76 -0.47 -7.59
N LEU A 13 -26.00 -0.78 -7.98
CA LEU A 13 -26.38 -2.12 -8.43
C LEU A 13 -25.53 -2.61 -9.62
N PHE A 14 -25.09 -1.70 -10.50
CA PHE A 14 -24.23 -2.05 -11.64
C PHE A 14 -22.75 -1.88 -11.33
N PHE A 15 -22.38 -0.80 -10.65
CA PHE A 15 -20.99 -0.52 -10.30
C PHE A 15 -20.39 -1.64 -9.45
N ILE A 16 -21.10 -2.07 -8.41
CA ILE A 16 -20.58 -3.02 -7.43
C ILE A 16 -20.21 -4.38 -8.05
N PRO A 17 -21.08 -5.04 -8.84
CA PRO A 17 -20.71 -6.30 -9.48
C PRO A 17 -19.55 -6.14 -10.46
N LEU A 18 -19.54 -5.07 -11.26
CA LEU A 18 -18.49 -4.82 -12.24
C LEU A 18 -17.14 -4.62 -11.56
N HIS A 19 -17.10 -3.75 -10.55
CA HIS A 19 -15.91 -3.48 -9.75
C HIS A 19 -15.44 -4.73 -9.02
N SER A 20 -16.35 -5.49 -8.39
CA SER A 20 -15.99 -6.68 -7.59
C SER A 20 -15.49 -7.81 -8.49
N LEU A 21 -16.11 -8.01 -9.65
CA LEU A 21 -15.64 -8.99 -10.63
C LEU A 21 -14.26 -8.63 -11.14
N LEU A 22 -14.06 -7.37 -11.53
CA LEU A 22 -12.79 -6.91 -12.07
C LEU A 22 -11.67 -6.98 -11.01
N LEU A 23 -11.97 -6.59 -9.76
CA LEU A 23 -11.05 -6.74 -8.64
C LEU A 23 -10.65 -8.21 -8.46
N LEU A 24 -11.61 -9.13 -8.38
CA LEU A 24 -11.33 -10.56 -8.25
C LEU A 24 -10.52 -11.10 -9.44
N THR A 25 -10.92 -10.76 -10.67
CA THR A 25 -10.18 -11.17 -11.88
C THR A 25 -8.76 -10.67 -11.83
N ALA A 26 -8.54 -9.42 -11.41
CA ALA A 26 -7.21 -8.84 -11.38
C ALA A 26 -6.34 -9.36 -10.22
N THR A 27 -6.95 -9.76 -9.10
CA THR A 27 -6.28 -10.44 -7.98
C THR A 27 -5.88 -11.88 -8.33
N PHE A 28 -6.71 -12.61 -9.10
CA PHE A 28 -6.49 -14.04 -9.39
C PHE A 28 -5.86 -14.32 -10.77
N SER A 29 -5.84 -13.36 -11.69
CA SER A 29 -5.22 -13.51 -13.00
C SER A 29 -3.71 -13.41 -12.86
N GLU A 30 -2.97 -14.49 -13.08
CA GLU A 30 -1.51 -14.51 -13.02
C GLU A 30 -0.85 -13.42 -13.89
N GLU A 31 -1.44 -13.11 -15.05
CA GLU A 31 -0.95 -12.08 -15.98
C GLU A 31 -1.11 -10.65 -15.43
N LEU A 32 -2.28 -10.33 -14.85
CA LEU A 32 -2.51 -9.03 -14.18
C LEU A 32 -1.83 -8.97 -12.81
N TYR A 33 -1.70 -10.13 -12.17
CA TYR A 33 -1.04 -10.39 -10.90
C TYR A 33 0.49 -10.33 -11.01
N ASN A 34 1.07 -10.51 -12.20
CA ASN A 34 2.51 -10.37 -12.43
C ASN A 34 2.90 -8.99 -13.00
N LEU A 35 1.96 -8.07 -13.20
CA LEU A 35 2.31 -6.68 -13.52
C LEU A 35 3.19 -6.11 -12.40
N GLN A 36 4.38 -5.60 -12.77
CA GLN A 36 5.44 -5.13 -11.87
C GLN A 36 5.01 -3.96 -10.96
N TYR A 37 3.88 -3.32 -11.24
CA TYR A 37 3.28 -2.27 -10.41
C TYR A 37 2.15 -2.80 -9.54
N HIS A 38 2.12 -2.47 -8.25
CA HIS A 38 1.03 -2.80 -7.32
C HIS A 38 -0.35 -2.39 -7.89
N PRO A 39 -1.46 -3.10 -7.59
CA PRO A 39 -2.79 -2.83 -8.15
C PRO A 39 -3.39 -1.48 -7.77
N THR A 40 -2.64 -0.66 -7.06
CA THR A 40 -3.07 0.62 -6.50
C THR A 40 -2.08 1.74 -6.79
N ASP A 41 -0.94 1.41 -7.42
CA ASP A 41 0.19 2.33 -7.66
C ASP A 41 0.27 2.81 -9.10
N SER A 42 -0.58 2.27 -9.99
CA SER A 42 -0.74 2.81 -11.34
C SER A 42 -2.06 3.57 -11.44
N LEU A 43 -2.00 4.76 -12.04
CA LEU A 43 -3.19 5.43 -12.54
C LEU A 43 -4.02 4.49 -13.42
N ASP A 44 -3.36 3.62 -14.18
CA ASP A 44 -4.01 2.60 -15.02
C ASP A 44 -4.84 1.63 -14.20
N TRP A 45 -4.36 1.26 -13.01
CA TRP A 45 -5.08 0.39 -12.09
C TRP A 45 -6.30 1.09 -11.49
N VAL A 46 -6.18 2.35 -11.08
CA VAL A 46 -7.33 3.14 -10.61
C VAL A 46 -8.35 3.32 -11.74
N ILE A 47 -7.89 3.56 -12.96
CA ILE A 47 -8.72 3.65 -14.15
C ILE A 47 -9.44 2.31 -14.38
N LEU A 48 -8.70 1.20 -14.37
CA LEU A 48 -9.23 -0.13 -14.61
C LEU A 48 -10.25 -0.50 -13.53
N ILE A 49 -9.89 -0.42 -12.25
CA ILE A 49 -10.72 -0.93 -11.14
C ILE A 49 -11.87 -0.01 -10.77
N TYR A 50 -11.73 1.31 -10.90
CA TYR A 50 -12.78 2.25 -10.48
C TYR A 50 -13.43 2.96 -11.65
N LEU A 51 -12.66 3.54 -12.56
CA LEU A 51 -13.21 4.38 -13.63
C LEU A 51 -13.97 3.57 -14.67
N VAL A 52 -13.42 2.44 -15.14
CA VAL A 52 -14.07 1.58 -16.13
C VAL A 52 -15.41 1.04 -15.60
N PRO A 53 -15.49 0.44 -14.40
CA PRO A 53 -16.77 0.07 -13.79
C PRO A 53 -17.72 1.24 -13.58
N ALA A 54 -17.20 2.42 -13.23
CA ALA A 54 -18.04 3.61 -13.04
C ALA A 54 -18.70 4.07 -14.34
N ILE A 55 -17.93 4.15 -15.42
CA ILE A 55 -18.42 4.50 -16.76
C ILE A 55 -19.43 3.45 -17.22
N ALA A 56 -19.08 2.17 -17.15
CA ALA A 56 -19.97 1.08 -17.53
C ALA A 56 -21.28 1.10 -16.71
N ALA A 57 -21.20 1.30 -15.40
CA ALA A 57 -22.37 1.44 -14.55
C ALA A 57 -23.24 2.64 -14.94
N ALA A 58 -22.65 3.78 -15.30
CA ALA A 58 -23.39 4.95 -15.76
C ALA A 58 -24.20 4.68 -17.04
N PHE A 59 -23.63 3.93 -17.99
CA PHE A 59 -24.34 3.49 -19.19
C PHE A 59 -25.44 2.48 -18.88
N LEU A 60 -25.12 1.43 -18.11
CA LEU A 60 -26.08 0.38 -17.72
C LEU A 60 -27.20 0.90 -16.83
N ASN A 61 -26.98 2.01 -16.13
CA ASN A 61 -27.97 2.70 -15.29
C ASN A 61 -29.28 2.99 -16.05
N GLN A 62 -29.23 3.12 -17.38
CA GLN A 62 -30.41 3.39 -18.21
C GLN A 62 -31.31 2.17 -18.45
N LEU A 63 -30.81 0.95 -18.23
CA LEU A 63 -31.51 -0.30 -18.54
C LEU A 63 -32.67 -0.62 -17.58
N ILE A 64 -32.63 -0.08 -16.36
CA ILE A 64 -33.64 -0.36 -15.33
C ILE A 64 -34.35 0.95 -14.92
N PRO A 65 -35.70 0.97 -14.87
CA PRO A 65 -36.45 2.13 -14.39
C PRO A 65 -36.04 2.53 -12.97
N SER A 66 -35.76 3.82 -12.75
CA SER A 66 -35.42 4.35 -11.42
C SER A 66 -36.57 4.20 -10.41
N THR A 67 -37.80 4.00 -10.88
CA THR A 67 -38.99 3.78 -10.04
C THR A 67 -38.89 2.51 -9.20
N TYR A 68 -38.15 1.48 -9.65
CA TYR A 68 -37.90 0.28 -8.84
C TYR A 68 -37.01 0.57 -7.62
N PHE A 69 -36.25 1.66 -7.65
CA PHE A 69 -35.34 2.09 -6.58
C PHE A 69 -35.92 3.21 -5.71
N ASP A 70 -37.04 3.83 -6.10
CA ASP A 70 -37.72 4.87 -5.31
C ASP A 70 -38.59 4.25 -4.21
N THR A 71 -37.95 3.47 -3.33
CA THR A 71 -38.60 2.85 -2.17
C THR A 71 -37.88 3.23 -0.88
N THR A 72 -38.59 3.23 0.24
CA THR A 72 -37.96 3.42 1.57
C THR A 72 -36.93 2.34 1.86
N LYS A 73 -37.16 1.10 1.39
CA LYS A 73 -36.23 -0.02 1.57
C LYS A 73 -34.90 0.24 0.88
N HIS A 74 -34.91 0.66 -0.40
CA HIS A 74 -33.68 0.99 -1.14
C HIS A 74 -32.90 2.15 -0.52
N ARG A 75 -33.60 3.18 -0.03
CA ARG A 75 -32.97 4.28 0.71
C ARG A 75 -32.24 3.78 1.95
N ILE A 76 -32.91 2.96 2.77
CA ILE A 76 -32.31 2.40 4.00
C ILE A 76 -31.07 1.57 3.66
N ILE A 77 -31.17 0.59 2.76
CA ILE A 77 -30.02 -0.29 2.46
C ILE A 77 -28.85 0.47 1.83
N THR A 78 -29.13 1.50 1.04
CA THR A 78 -28.09 2.34 0.40
C THR A 78 -27.41 3.22 1.43
N THR A 79 -28.17 3.84 2.33
CA THR A 79 -27.58 4.59 3.44
C THR A 79 -26.71 3.69 4.30
N VAL A 80 -27.19 2.50 4.69
CA VAL A 80 -26.43 1.55 5.51
C VAL A 80 -25.13 1.15 4.80
N TYR A 81 -25.20 0.78 3.52
CA TYR A 81 -24.03 0.40 2.73
C TYR A 81 -22.99 1.53 2.65
N LEU A 82 -23.41 2.75 2.35
CA LEU A 82 -22.52 3.90 2.28
C LEU A 82 -21.91 4.22 3.66
N SER A 83 -22.69 4.10 4.74
CA SER A 83 -22.19 4.29 6.11
C SER A 83 -21.15 3.25 6.49
N ILE A 84 -21.34 1.98 6.10
CA ILE A 84 -20.34 0.91 6.29
C ILE A 84 -19.07 1.25 5.51
N GLY A 85 -19.18 1.67 4.24
CA GLY A 85 -18.03 2.09 3.45
C GLY A 85 -17.24 3.22 4.12
N VAL A 86 -17.91 4.27 4.60
CA VAL A 86 -17.27 5.37 5.33
C VAL A 86 -16.61 4.89 6.63
N MET A 87 -17.27 4.01 7.38
CA MET A 87 -16.72 3.43 8.60
C MET A 87 -15.44 2.64 8.32
N ILE A 88 -15.44 1.79 7.28
CA ILE A 88 -14.26 1.01 6.90
C ILE A 88 -13.15 1.93 6.41
N LEU A 89 -13.44 2.99 5.64
CA LEU A 89 -12.43 3.98 5.23
C LEU A 89 -11.70 4.59 6.44
N PHE A 90 -12.44 5.05 7.45
CA PHE A 90 -11.84 5.62 8.65
C PHE A 90 -11.09 4.58 9.48
N TRP A 91 -11.62 3.36 9.56
CA TRP A 91 -10.94 2.26 10.21
C TRP A 91 -9.63 1.90 9.50
N SER A 92 -9.62 1.82 8.17
CA SER A 92 -8.41 1.59 7.35
C SER A 92 -7.39 2.69 7.57
N GLN A 93 -7.78 3.97 7.58
CA GLN A 93 -6.86 5.06 7.87
C GLN A 93 -6.26 4.93 9.28
N SER A 94 -7.07 4.53 10.26
CA SER A 94 -6.62 4.38 11.65
C SER A 94 -5.74 3.15 11.86
N HIS A 95 -6.03 2.04 11.19
CA HIS A 95 -5.35 0.75 11.37
C HIS A 95 -4.13 0.66 10.44
N TRP A 96 -4.31 0.93 9.15
CA TRP A 96 -3.26 0.79 8.15
C TRP A 96 -2.47 2.07 7.86
N GLY A 97 -2.97 3.23 8.29
CA GLY A 97 -2.35 4.53 8.03
C GLY A 97 -2.72 5.13 6.66
N TYR A 98 -3.59 4.44 5.91
CA TYR A 98 -4.08 4.84 4.59
C TYR A 98 -5.56 4.44 4.40
N TYR A 99 -6.30 5.18 3.57
CA TYR A 99 -7.74 4.97 3.37
C TYR A 99 -8.09 3.77 2.48
N LEU A 100 -7.51 3.73 1.28
CA LEU A 100 -7.90 2.78 0.23
C LEU A 100 -6.85 1.70 0.02
N SER A 101 -5.60 2.13 -0.07
CA SER A 101 -4.47 1.28 -0.42
C SER A 101 -3.18 1.82 0.17
N ARG A 102 -2.21 0.93 0.37
CA ARG A 102 -0.88 1.30 0.86
C ARG A 102 -0.24 2.39 -0.02
N PRO A 103 0.56 3.32 0.54
CA PRO A 103 1.29 4.30 -0.26
C PRO A 103 2.22 3.63 -1.28
N SER A 104 2.36 4.23 -2.45
CA SER A 104 3.34 3.81 -3.44
C SER A 104 4.76 4.10 -2.96
N ILE A 105 5.74 3.42 -3.57
CA ILE A 105 7.15 3.79 -3.39
C ILE A 105 7.32 5.26 -3.81
N PRO A 106 8.10 6.08 -3.05
CA PRO A 106 8.32 7.48 -3.36
C PRO A 106 8.73 7.74 -4.83
N ASN A 107 7.98 8.56 -5.56
CA ASN A 107 8.29 8.84 -6.98
C ASN A 107 9.67 9.48 -7.18
N SER A 108 10.21 10.16 -6.17
CA SER A 108 11.56 10.77 -6.21
C SER A 108 12.67 9.74 -6.41
N ILE A 109 12.44 8.48 -6.07
CA ILE A 109 13.43 7.43 -6.36
C ILE A 109 13.40 7.03 -7.85
N LYS A 110 12.37 7.35 -8.62
CA LYS A 110 12.35 7.12 -10.10
C LYS A 110 13.33 8.00 -10.87
N GLU A 111 13.90 9.02 -10.23
CA GLU A 111 14.92 9.90 -10.81
C GLU A 111 16.35 9.39 -10.57
N VAL A 112 16.51 8.19 -9.99
CA VAL A 112 17.83 7.61 -9.77
C VAL A 112 18.39 6.97 -11.04
N LYS A 113 19.66 7.22 -11.29
CA LYS A 113 20.43 6.64 -12.39
C LYS A 113 21.19 5.37 -11.96
N GLN A 114 21.67 5.37 -10.71
CA GLN A 114 22.70 4.46 -10.26
C GLN A 114 22.57 4.14 -8.78
N LEU A 115 22.67 2.86 -8.44
CA LEU A 115 22.79 2.38 -7.06
C LEU A 115 24.28 2.31 -6.71
N GLU A 116 24.68 3.00 -5.63
CA GLU A 116 26.06 3.10 -5.18
C GLU A 116 26.38 2.13 -4.06
N SER A 117 25.55 2.10 -3.03
CA SER A 117 25.81 1.32 -1.84
C SER A 117 24.56 1.05 -1.01
N GLU A 118 24.68 0.09 -0.10
CA GLU A 118 23.63 -0.38 0.80
C GLU A 118 24.20 -0.60 2.20
N LEU A 119 23.38 -0.40 3.22
CA LEU A 119 23.66 -0.79 4.58
C LEU A 119 22.37 -1.10 5.33
N SER A 120 22.25 -2.34 5.77
CA SER A 120 21.32 -2.74 6.82
C SER A 120 21.94 -2.58 8.21
N LEU A 121 21.22 -1.90 9.09
CA LEU A 121 21.53 -1.77 10.52
C LEU A 121 20.44 -2.46 11.34
N GLU A 122 20.84 -3.29 12.30
CA GLU A 122 19.92 -3.92 13.25
C GLU A 122 20.33 -3.69 14.71
N PRO A 123 19.37 -3.63 15.63
CA PRO A 123 19.65 -3.50 17.06
C PRO A 123 20.32 -4.77 17.59
N ASN A 124 21.49 -4.61 18.21
CA ASN A 124 22.15 -5.69 18.92
C ASN A 124 21.72 -5.72 20.40
N ILE A 125 20.96 -6.76 20.77
CA ILE A 125 20.31 -6.91 22.09
C ILE A 125 21.35 -6.98 23.24
N PHE A 126 22.58 -7.42 22.97
CA PHE A 126 23.63 -7.55 23.99
C PHE A 126 24.98 -6.99 23.51
N PRO A 127 25.73 -6.19 24.31
CA PRO A 127 25.46 -5.75 25.68
C PRO A 127 24.87 -4.33 25.82
N ALA A 128 24.67 -3.57 24.73
CA ALA A 128 24.42 -2.12 24.83
C ALA A 128 23.35 -1.55 23.88
N CYS A 129 22.48 -2.37 23.28
CA CYS A 129 21.51 -1.89 22.27
C CYS A 129 22.14 -1.00 21.19
N ASN A 130 23.34 -1.33 20.72
CA ASN A 130 23.98 -0.58 19.63
C ASN A 130 23.49 -1.10 18.28
N LEU A 131 23.44 -0.22 17.27
CA LEU A 131 23.25 -0.63 15.88
C LEU A 131 24.51 -1.34 15.37
N LYS A 132 24.31 -2.45 14.66
CA LYS A 132 25.37 -3.16 13.94
C LYS A 132 24.97 -3.38 12.50
N SER A 133 25.95 -3.42 11.61
CA SER A 133 25.72 -3.86 10.24
C SER A 133 25.24 -5.30 10.23
N LYS A 134 24.19 -5.57 9.48
CA LYS A 134 23.75 -6.92 9.17
C LYS A 134 24.15 -7.26 7.75
N ASP A 135 24.83 -8.39 7.63
CA ASP A 135 25.12 -8.96 6.32
C ASP A 135 23.87 -9.70 5.85
N ARG A 136 23.28 -9.22 4.75
CA ARG A 136 22.15 -9.88 4.09
C ARG A 136 22.65 -10.72 2.93
N ASP A 137 22.02 -11.88 2.77
CA ASP A 137 22.14 -12.66 1.55
C ASP A 137 20.95 -12.37 0.64
N TRP A 138 21.15 -11.42 -0.27
CA TRP A 138 20.15 -10.98 -1.23
C TRP A 138 19.83 -12.04 -2.30
N GLN A 139 20.51 -13.19 -2.32
CA GLN A 139 20.14 -14.31 -3.20
C GLN A 139 19.02 -15.17 -2.61
N LEU A 140 18.81 -15.09 -1.30
CA LEU A 140 17.74 -15.81 -0.60
C LEU A 140 16.45 -15.00 -0.51
N THR A 141 16.49 -13.72 -0.88
CA THR A 141 15.29 -12.89 -0.94
C THR A 141 14.52 -13.18 -2.22
N SER A 142 13.20 -13.33 -2.11
CA SER A 142 12.33 -13.41 -3.28
C SER A 142 11.40 -12.21 -3.27
N SER A 143 11.34 -11.46 -4.37
CA SER A 143 10.35 -10.41 -4.58
C SER A 143 9.01 -11.01 -5.01
N LYS A 144 8.48 -11.95 -4.22
CA LYS A 144 7.15 -12.51 -4.47
C LYS A 144 6.11 -11.53 -3.96
N ARG A 145 5.26 -11.03 -4.85
CA ARG A 145 4.28 -9.95 -4.60
C ARG A 145 3.39 -10.12 -3.37
N PHE A 146 3.20 -11.35 -2.87
CA PHE A 146 2.44 -11.64 -1.63
C PHE A 146 3.27 -11.59 -0.34
N ASP A 147 4.61 -11.57 -0.38
CA ASP A 147 5.46 -11.36 0.81
C ASP A 147 5.57 -9.86 1.18
N TYR A 148 4.71 -9.02 0.59
CA TYR A 148 4.51 -7.59 0.90
C TYR A 148 4.22 -7.27 2.38
N ASP A 149 4.07 -8.28 3.23
CA ASP A 149 3.96 -8.18 4.68
C ASP A 149 5.34 -8.11 5.38
N ALA A 150 6.43 -8.36 4.65
CA ALA A 150 7.79 -8.14 5.10
C ALA A 150 8.32 -6.76 4.65
N THR A 151 8.94 -6.06 5.59
CA THR A 151 9.43 -4.68 5.42
C THR A 151 10.53 -4.47 4.38
N GLN A 152 11.11 -5.56 3.86
CA GLN A 152 12.32 -5.53 3.06
C GLN A 152 12.00 -5.57 1.56
N ASP A 153 10.86 -6.16 1.20
CA ASP A 153 10.52 -6.47 -0.19
C ASP A 153 10.23 -5.22 -1.04
N ARG A 154 9.83 -4.09 -0.43
CA ARG A 154 9.42 -2.88 -1.16
C ARG A 154 10.53 -2.27 -1.99
N ILE A 155 11.71 -2.04 -1.41
CA ILE A 155 12.85 -1.52 -2.15
C ILE A 155 13.34 -2.54 -3.19
N GLU A 156 13.18 -3.84 -2.93
CA GLU A 156 13.53 -4.90 -3.89
C GLU A 156 12.68 -4.83 -5.16
N TYR A 157 11.36 -4.57 -5.06
CA TYR A 157 10.51 -4.35 -6.24
C TYR A 157 10.98 -3.16 -7.07
N PHE A 158 11.33 -2.08 -6.41
CA PHE A 158 11.85 -0.89 -7.10
C PHE A 158 13.17 -1.20 -7.83
N LEU A 159 14.07 -1.96 -7.19
CA LEU A 159 15.33 -2.39 -7.80
C LEU A 159 15.13 -3.40 -8.95
N ASP A 160 14.05 -4.20 -8.92
CA ASP A 160 13.67 -5.12 -10.00
C ASP A 160 13.06 -4.39 -11.21
N ASP A 161 12.37 -3.28 -10.98
CA ASP A 161 11.66 -2.51 -12.03
C ASP A 161 12.59 -1.57 -12.81
N ILE A 162 13.68 -1.11 -12.19
CA ILE A 162 14.54 -0.10 -12.82
C ILE A 162 15.76 -0.72 -13.45
N PHE A 163 16.03 -0.24 -14.67
CA PHE A 163 17.30 -0.42 -15.35
C PHE A 163 18.38 0.45 -14.69
N ILE A 164 18.80 0.08 -13.48
CA ILE A 164 19.82 0.79 -12.72
C ILE A 164 21.20 0.34 -13.21
N HIS A 165 22.07 1.30 -13.55
CA HIS A 165 23.49 0.99 -13.71
C HIS A 165 24.10 0.73 -12.32
N LEU A 166 24.70 -0.44 -12.12
CA LEU A 166 25.44 -0.74 -10.89
C LEU A 166 26.83 -0.10 -10.96
N SER A 167 27.23 0.62 -9.91
CA SER A 167 28.29 1.65 -9.99
C SER A 167 29.69 1.21 -10.39
N LYS A 168 29.95 -0.09 -10.59
CA LYS A 168 31.34 -0.60 -10.70
C LYS A 168 31.63 -1.48 -11.91
N ASN A 169 30.62 -2.07 -12.56
CA ASN A 169 30.81 -2.85 -13.78
C ASN A 169 29.61 -2.60 -14.69
N GLN A 170 29.85 -2.02 -15.88
CA GLN A 170 28.80 -1.76 -16.88
C GLN A 170 28.10 -3.04 -17.36
N ASP A 171 28.63 -4.22 -17.02
CA ASP A 171 28.09 -5.53 -17.38
C ASP A 171 27.24 -6.20 -16.28
N GLU A 172 27.09 -5.57 -15.11
CA GLU A 172 26.32 -6.16 -14.01
C GLU A 172 24.92 -5.53 -13.97
N THR A 173 23.92 -6.28 -14.43
CA THR A 173 22.49 -5.89 -14.44
C THR A 173 21.70 -6.49 -13.27
N ASN A 174 22.32 -7.36 -12.46
CA ASN A 174 21.66 -8.03 -11.35
C ASN A 174 22.09 -7.41 -10.00
N TRP A 175 21.23 -6.53 -9.47
CA TRP A 175 21.46 -5.82 -8.21
C TRP A 175 21.66 -6.76 -7.00
N ARG A 176 20.99 -7.92 -6.95
CA ARG A 176 21.16 -8.89 -5.84
C ARG A 176 22.59 -9.43 -5.76
N LYS A 177 23.19 -9.74 -6.90
CA LYS A 177 24.59 -10.19 -6.95
C LYS A 177 25.57 -9.08 -6.57
N ALA A 178 25.27 -7.84 -6.96
CA ALA A 178 26.09 -6.69 -6.63
C ALA A 178 26.07 -6.37 -5.13
N LEU A 179 24.88 -6.34 -4.50
CA LEU A 179 24.73 -6.03 -3.08
C LEU A 179 25.34 -7.07 -2.14
N ASN A 180 25.43 -8.35 -2.56
CA ASN A 180 26.17 -9.36 -1.79
C ASN A 180 27.69 -9.08 -1.69
N LYS A 181 28.25 -8.17 -2.51
CA LYS A 181 29.68 -7.82 -2.46
C LYS A 181 29.94 -6.79 -1.38
N THR A 182 31.01 -6.99 -0.59
CA THR A 182 31.45 -6.02 0.42
C THR A 182 31.79 -4.64 -0.16
N SER A 183 32.09 -4.55 -1.46
CA SER A 183 32.34 -3.29 -2.17
C SER A 183 31.09 -2.41 -2.33
N PHE A 184 29.89 -2.96 -2.14
CA PHE A 184 28.62 -2.23 -2.14
C PHE A 184 28.16 -1.82 -0.74
N ARG A 185 28.96 -2.06 0.31
CA ARG A 185 28.59 -1.66 1.67
C ARG A 185 28.84 -0.18 1.92
N LEU A 186 27.79 0.54 2.29
CA LEU A 186 27.89 1.93 2.76
C LEU A 186 28.69 1.95 4.07
N ASN A 187 29.48 3.01 4.27
CA ASN A 187 30.24 3.20 5.49
C ASN A 187 29.31 3.30 6.72
N ILE A 188 29.55 2.47 7.74
CA ILE A 188 28.72 2.40 8.96
C ILE A 188 28.62 3.76 9.67
N SER A 189 29.71 4.53 9.77
CA SER A 189 29.68 5.86 10.40
C SER A 189 28.75 6.81 9.64
N LYS A 190 28.71 6.72 8.31
CA LYS A 190 27.79 7.50 7.49
C LYS A 190 26.34 7.04 7.71
N GLY A 191 26.09 5.74 7.75
CA GLY A 191 24.78 5.18 8.07
C GLY A 191 24.24 5.63 9.43
N ILE A 192 25.09 5.62 10.47
CA ILE A 192 24.74 6.13 11.81
C ILE A 192 24.38 7.62 11.77
N LYS A 193 25.12 8.44 11.01
CA LYS A 193 24.77 9.87 10.87
C LYS A 193 23.40 10.09 10.23
N ILE A 194 23.06 9.30 9.21
CA ILE A 194 21.73 9.34 8.57
C ILE A 194 20.66 8.89 9.58
N HIS A 195 20.92 7.81 10.31
CA HIS A 195 20.03 7.32 11.35
C HIS A 195 19.75 8.38 12.43
N ASP A 196 20.80 8.98 13.00
CA ASP A 196 20.70 10.01 14.03
C ASP A 196 19.97 11.25 13.53
N PHE A 197 20.21 11.64 12.27
CA PHE A 197 19.48 12.72 11.62
C PHE A 197 17.97 12.44 11.58
N ILE A 198 17.55 11.23 11.19
CA ILE A 198 16.13 10.87 11.14
C ILE A 198 15.54 10.81 12.55
N GLN A 199 16.21 10.15 13.51
CA GLN A 199 15.76 10.08 14.90
C GLN A 199 15.55 11.45 15.54
N LYS A 200 16.41 12.42 15.20
CA LYS A 200 16.30 13.79 15.71
C LYS A 200 15.17 14.60 15.06
N ASN A 201 14.88 14.35 13.78
CA ASN A 201 13.98 15.19 12.98
C ASN A 201 12.61 14.56 12.72
N TYR A 202 12.39 13.29 13.09
CA TYR A 202 11.16 12.57 12.85
C TYR A 202 10.60 11.94 14.13
N THR A 203 9.28 11.96 14.28
CA THR A 203 8.59 11.37 15.43
C THR A 203 8.02 10.02 15.04
N PHE A 204 8.49 8.97 15.71
CA PHE A 204 8.01 7.60 15.52
C PHE A 204 6.83 7.28 16.43
N ASP A 205 5.92 6.43 15.95
CA ASP A 205 4.81 5.87 16.73
C ASP A 205 5.34 5.15 17.97
N GLN A 206 4.62 5.36 19.08
CA GLN A 206 4.97 4.80 20.36
C GLN A 206 4.37 3.41 20.53
N ARG A 207 5.16 2.51 21.11
CA ARG A 207 4.73 1.14 21.43
C ARG A 207 3.77 1.17 22.62
N LYS A 208 2.80 0.25 22.64
CA LYS A 208 2.05 -0.04 23.88
C LYS A 208 3.03 -0.57 24.94
N ALA A 209 2.75 -0.26 26.22
CA ALA A 209 3.67 -0.53 27.33
C ALA A 209 4.14 -2.00 27.39
N GLU A 210 3.26 -2.94 27.07
CA GLU A 210 3.52 -4.38 27.06
C GLU A 210 4.45 -4.85 25.92
N TYR A 211 4.62 -4.04 24.87
CA TYR A 211 5.54 -4.31 23.74
C TYR A 211 6.84 -3.50 23.83
N ASN A 212 7.08 -2.80 24.94
CA ASN A 212 8.35 -2.12 25.16
C ASN A 212 9.47 -3.15 25.32
N ARG A 213 10.39 -3.16 24.35
CA ARG A 213 11.60 -3.97 24.42
C ARG A 213 12.77 -3.20 25.02
N VAL A 214 13.79 -3.96 25.44
CA VAL A 214 15.06 -3.44 25.99
C VAL A 214 15.75 -2.47 25.02
N CYS A 215 15.64 -2.70 23.70
CA CYS A 215 16.19 -1.80 22.69
C CYS A 215 15.12 -0.93 22.03
N PHE A 216 15.47 0.35 21.85
CA PHE A 216 14.62 1.36 21.23
C PHE A 216 14.87 1.51 19.73
N PHE A 217 16.00 1.00 19.23
CA PHE A 217 16.36 1.15 17.82
C PHE A 217 15.58 0.19 16.94
N ASN A 218 15.04 0.74 15.87
CA ASN A 218 14.38 0.02 14.79
C ASN A 218 15.42 -0.53 13.81
N ALA A 219 15.09 -1.60 13.10
CA ALA A 219 15.92 -2.04 11.99
C ALA A 219 15.85 -1.00 10.86
N VAL A 220 16.99 -0.72 10.23
CA VAL A 220 17.11 0.34 9.23
C VAL A 220 17.82 -0.19 8.00
N ASP A 221 17.23 -0.01 6.84
CA ASP A 221 17.87 -0.27 5.56
C ASP A 221 18.14 1.05 4.85
N ILE A 222 19.39 1.27 4.46
CA ILE A 222 19.85 2.49 3.79
C ILE A 222 20.39 2.10 2.43
N PHE A 223 19.85 2.69 1.37
CA PHE A 223 20.34 2.56 0.01
C PHE A 223 20.77 3.94 -0.50
N GLU A 224 22.02 4.04 -0.95
CA GLU A 224 22.59 5.24 -1.54
C GLU A 224 22.51 5.15 -3.06
N PHE A 225 21.91 6.16 -3.67
CA PHE A 225 21.76 6.31 -5.11
C PHE A 225 22.37 7.62 -5.59
N ILE A 226 22.65 7.68 -6.89
CA ILE A 226 22.96 8.89 -7.63
C ILE A 226 21.84 9.14 -8.63
N ASP A 227 21.31 10.37 -8.67
CA ASP A 227 20.33 10.80 -9.66
C ASP A 227 20.96 11.13 -11.03
N PHE A 228 20.12 11.49 -12.01
CA PHE A 228 20.61 11.88 -13.33
C PHE A 228 21.44 13.17 -13.33
N ASP A 229 21.29 14.02 -12.31
CA ASP A 229 22.03 15.27 -12.13
C ASP A 229 23.33 15.08 -11.34
N GLY A 230 23.60 13.88 -10.83
CA GLY A 230 24.78 13.54 -10.05
C GLY A 230 24.65 13.78 -8.54
N ASN A 231 23.47 14.14 -8.04
CA ASN A 231 23.23 14.31 -6.61
C ASN A 231 23.04 12.96 -5.91
N LYS A 232 23.41 12.93 -4.62
CA LYS A 232 23.23 11.74 -3.78
C LYS A 232 21.85 11.74 -3.13
N ILE A 233 21.15 10.63 -3.33
CA ILE A 233 19.84 10.36 -2.76
C ILE A 233 19.94 9.12 -1.89
N TYR A 234 19.33 9.15 -0.71
CA TYR A 234 19.22 8.00 0.17
C TYR A 234 17.77 7.58 0.28
N TYR A 235 17.49 6.33 -0.02
CA TYR A 235 16.28 5.67 0.43
C TYR A 235 16.57 5.03 1.78
N VAL A 236 15.71 5.32 2.76
CA VAL A 236 15.83 4.75 4.10
C VAL A 236 14.52 4.11 4.53
N GLY A 237 14.54 2.79 4.72
CA GLY A 237 13.43 2.02 5.27
C GLY A 237 13.62 1.76 6.77
N TYR A 238 12.61 2.04 7.59
CA TYR A 238 12.59 1.74 9.02
C TYR A 238 11.49 0.74 9.33
N SER A 239 11.89 -0.43 9.83
CA SER A 239 10.98 -1.43 10.37
C SER A 239 10.91 -1.25 11.87
N THR A 240 9.74 -0.87 12.39
CA THR A 240 9.59 -0.83 13.84
C THR A 240 9.54 -2.23 14.43
N HIS A 241 9.74 -2.31 15.74
CA HIS A 241 9.22 -3.45 16.49
C HIS A 241 7.68 -3.42 16.54
N GLN A 242 7.09 -4.47 17.13
CA GLN A 242 5.65 -4.52 17.39
C GLN A 242 5.19 -3.29 18.17
N LEU A 243 4.21 -2.58 17.62
CA LEU A 243 3.49 -1.50 18.29
C LEU A 243 2.36 -2.07 19.15
N SER A 244 1.70 -3.12 18.64
CA SER A 244 0.78 -4.00 19.35
C SER A 244 0.84 -5.41 18.76
N ASN A 245 -0.01 -6.34 19.22
CA ASN A 245 0.02 -7.74 18.79
C ASN A 245 0.08 -7.86 17.26
N ASP A 246 1.21 -8.38 16.78
CA ASP A 246 1.53 -8.58 15.37
C ASP A 246 1.38 -7.35 14.46
N HIS A 247 1.27 -6.15 15.04
CA HIS A 247 1.05 -4.89 14.34
C HIS A 247 2.31 -4.02 14.38
N TYR A 248 2.78 -3.59 13.21
CA TYR A 248 4.05 -2.91 13.03
C TYR A 248 3.88 -1.66 12.18
N ALA A 249 4.72 -0.64 12.41
CA ALA A 249 4.85 0.47 11.50
C ALA A 249 6.08 0.29 10.60
N TYR A 250 5.95 0.77 9.38
CA TYR A 250 7.05 0.94 8.46
C TYR A 250 7.13 2.38 8.00
N TYR A 251 8.34 2.92 7.94
CA TYR A 251 8.60 4.27 7.48
C TYR A 251 9.59 4.24 6.34
N GLU A 252 9.35 5.08 5.34
CA GLU A 252 10.23 5.27 4.21
C GLU A 252 10.64 6.74 4.18
N PHE A 253 11.93 7.01 3.95
CA PHE A 253 12.44 8.35 3.80
C PHE A 253 13.24 8.47 2.52
N ILE A 254 13.05 9.57 1.80
CA ILE A 254 13.95 10.01 0.74
C ILE A 254 14.71 11.21 1.25
N ILE A 255 16.02 11.05 1.34
CA ILE A 255 16.93 12.05 1.90
C ILE A 255 17.90 12.49 0.83
N TYR A 256 18.10 13.80 0.72
CA TYR A 256 19.12 14.39 -0.14
C TYR A 256 20.27 14.87 0.74
N GLU A 257 21.50 14.65 0.29
CA GLU A 257 22.69 15.25 0.88
C GLU A 257 23.03 16.54 0.12
N SER A 258 23.10 17.65 0.86
CA SER A 258 23.48 18.96 0.37
C SER A 258 24.71 19.48 1.14
N GLU A 259 25.27 20.60 0.71
CA GLU A 259 26.36 21.28 1.45
C GLU A 259 25.97 21.61 2.90
N ASN A 260 24.68 21.83 3.17
CA ASN A 260 24.14 22.14 4.49
C ASN A 260 23.79 20.87 5.31
N GLY A 261 24.10 19.68 4.80
CA GLY A 261 23.79 18.40 5.41
C GLY A 261 22.57 17.70 4.79
N TYR A 262 21.96 16.81 5.56
CA TYR A 262 20.84 15.98 5.12
C TYR A 262 19.51 16.73 5.16
N GLN A 263 18.66 16.49 4.16
CA GLN A 263 17.28 16.98 4.12
C GLN A 263 16.31 15.85 3.76
N ILE A 264 15.27 15.64 4.56
CA ILE A 264 14.15 14.77 4.21
C ILE A 264 13.30 15.47 3.15
N LYS A 265 13.23 14.91 1.93
CA LYS A 265 12.39 15.43 0.84
C LYS A 265 11.01 14.78 0.84
N GLN A 266 10.96 13.49 1.16
CA GLN A 266 9.72 12.74 1.21
C GLN A 266 9.78 11.74 2.37
N SER A 267 8.64 11.52 3.01
CA SER A 267 8.46 10.47 4.01
C SER A 267 7.12 9.78 3.81
N ASN A 268 7.11 8.46 3.80
CA ASN A 268 5.89 7.66 3.87
C ASN A 268 5.84 6.89 5.19
N ARG A 269 4.62 6.59 5.63
CA ARG A 269 4.35 5.72 6.77
C ARG A 269 3.13 4.86 6.47
N PHE A 270 3.21 3.58 6.82
CA PHE A 270 2.06 2.69 6.84
C PHE A 270 2.26 1.61 7.90
N PHE A 271 1.20 0.86 8.16
CA PHE A 271 1.23 -0.27 9.08
C PHE A 271 0.99 -1.60 8.36
N TYR A 272 1.48 -2.67 8.96
CA TYR A 272 1.29 -4.03 8.48
C TYR A 272 1.14 -5.00 9.66
N ASP A 273 0.45 -6.12 9.41
CA ASP A 273 0.23 -7.17 10.39
C ASP A 273 0.95 -8.45 9.93
N VAL A 274 1.69 -9.11 10.83
CA VAL A 274 2.36 -10.40 10.54
C VAL A 274 1.39 -11.58 10.66
N ALA A 275 0.43 -11.47 11.57
CA ALA A 275 -0.67 -12.42 11.75
C ALA A 275 -1.94 -11.65 12.13
N GLY A 276 -3.09 -11.95 11.52
CA GLY A 276 -4.35 -11.27 11.80
C GLY A 276 -5.13 -10.83 10.55
N VAL A 277 -5.26 -9.52 10.34
CA VAL A 277 -5.99 -8.98 9.17
C VAL A 277 -5.12 -9.06 7.90
N GLU A 278 -3.80 -9.26 8.00
CA GLU A 278 -2.92 -9.74 6.91
C GLU A 278 -3.23 -9.12 5.52
N GLY A 279 -3.06 -7.80 5.40
CA GLY A 279 -3.22 -7.12 4.11
C GLY A 279 -4.66 -7.07 3.56
N LEU A 280 -5.69 -7.34 4.37
CA LEU A 280 -7.09 -7.05 4.00
C LEU A 280 -7.29 -5.54 3.90
N GLU A 281 -7.01 -4.99 2.72
CA GLU A 281 -7.22 -3.59 2.40
C GLU A 281 -8.72 -3.28 2.17
N PHE A 282 -9.06 -2.00 2.12
CA PHE A 282 -10.44 -1.52 1.97
C PHE A 282 -11.25 -2.23 0.86
N PRO A 283 -10.73 -2.43 -0.37
CA PRO A 283 -11.49 -3.08 -1.44
C PRO A 283 -11.90 -4.51 -1.09
N TYR A 284 -11.03 -5.25 -0.40
CA TYR A 284 -11.28 -6.63 0.01
C TYR A 284 -12.31 -6.71 1.14
N PHE A 285 -12.26 -5.78 2.11
CA PHE A 285 -13.32 -5.67 3.12
C PHE A 285 -14.68 -5.38 2.49
N MET A 286 -14.71 -4.51 1.47
CA MET A 286 -15.95 -4.15 0.79
C MET A 286 -16.56 -5.29 -0.01
N LEU A 287 -15.80 -6.29 -0.47
CA LEU A 287 -16.34 -7.44 -1.24
C LEU A 287 -17.47 -8.16 -0.50
N LEU A 288 -17.35 -8.36 0.82
CA LEU A 288 -18.40 -8.99 1.62
C LEU A 288 -19.70 -8.16 1.59
N PHE A 289 -19.57 -6.85 1.83
CA PHE A 289 -20.72 -5.94 1.86
C PHE A 289 -21.32 -5.68 0.48
N ASN A 290 -20.50 -5.78 -0.57
CA ASN A 290 -20.93 -5.72 -1.96
C ASN A 290 -21.90 -6.85 -2.31
N ILE A 291 -21.57 -8.08 -1.92
CA ILE A 291 -22.43 -9.26 -2.12
C ILE A 291 -23.77 -9.06 -1.42
N LEU A 292 -23.73 -8.60 -0.16
CA LEU A 292 -24.95 -8.33 0.62
C LEU A 292 -25.80 -7.24 -0.03
N TYR A 293 -25.20 -6.12 -0.42
CA TYR A 293 -25.90 -5.00 -1.04
C TYR A 293 -26.62 -5.40 -2.33
N VAL A 294 -25.92 -6.10 -3.23
CA VAL A 294 -26.47 -6.57 -4.50
C VAL A 294 -27.62 -7.55 -4.25
N SER A 295 -27.41 -8.51 -3.34
CA SER A 295 -28.43 -9.52 -3.00
C SER A 295 -29.72 -8.89 -2.45
N PHE A 296 -29.59 -7.93 -1.52
CA PHE A 296 -30.74 -7.21 -0.98
C PHE A 296 -31.42 -6.31 -2.02
N SER A 297 -30.64 -5.59 -2.83
CA SER A 297 -31.18 -4.71 -3.87
C SER A 297 -32.00 -5.49 -4.90
N VAL A 298 -31.45 -6.60 -5.43
CA VAL A 298 -32.17 -7.47 -6.37
C VAL A 298 -33.45 -8.04 -5.75
N SER A 299 -33.39 -8.46 -4.48
CA SER A 299 -34.56 -8.98 -3.76
C SER A 299 -35.67 -7.95 -3.60
N ILE A 300 -35.31 -6.70 -3.29
CA ILE A 300 -36.29 -5.60 -3.17
C ILE A 300 -36.89 -5.28 -4.55
N ILE A 301 -36.09 -5.26 -5.62
CA ILE A 301 -36.59 -5.03 -6.99
C ILE A 301 -37.64 -6.08 -7.36
N LYS A 302 -37.33 -7.38 -7.16
CA LYS A 302 -38.28 -8.48 -7.42
C LYS A 302 -39.60 -8.27 -6.66
N LEU A 303 -39.54 -8.01 -5.36
CA LEU A 303 -40.73 -7.74 -4.54
C LEU A 303 -41.53 -6.50 -4.98
N THR A 304 -40.87 -5.53 -5.61
CA THR A 304 -41.51 -4.30 -6.08
C THR A 304 -42.19 -4.50 -7.43
N GLN A 305 -41.62 -5.35 -8.30
CA GLN A 305 -42.22 -5.76 -9.59
C GLN A 305 -43.48 -6.61 -9.39
N PHE A 306 -43.50 -7.46 -8.36
CA PHE A 306 -44.63 -8.37 -8.07
C PHE A 306 -45.79 -7.75 -7.28
N LYS A 307 -45.78 -6.44 -6.97
CA LYS A 307 -46.96 -5.80 -6.35
C LYS A 307 -48.09 -5.71 -7.39
N PRO A 308 -49.21 -6.44 -7.23
CA PRO A 308 -50.34 -6.31 -8.15
C PRO A 308 -50.83 -4.86 -8.13
N LYS A 309 -51.14 -4.32 -9.32
CA LYS A 309 -51.92 -3.08 -9.41
C LYS A 309 -53.18 -3.31 -8.59
N LYS A 310 -53.39 -2.50 -7.54
CA LYS A 310 -54.72 -2.42 -6.91
C LYS A 310 -55.68 -2.05 -8.03
N VAL A 311 -56.53 -3.00 -8.41
CA VAL A 311 -57.67 -2.74 -9.29
C VAL A 311 -58.60 -1.87 -8.45
N GLY A 312 -58.65 -0.58 -8.79
CA GLY A 312 -59.70 0.31 -8.34
C GLY A 312 -60.94 0.14 -9.19
#